data_AF-A0A7K9TLZ9-F1
#
_entry.id   AF-A0A7K9TLZ9-F1
#
_cell.length_a   1.000
_cell.length_b   1.000
_cell.length_c   1.000
_cell.angle_alpha   90.00
_cell.angle_beta   90.00
_cell.angle_gamma   90.00
#
_symmetry.space_group_name_H-M   'P 1'
#
loop_
_entity.id
_entity.type
_entity.pdbx_description
1 polymer ?
#
loop_
_entity_poly.entity_id
_entity_poly.type
_entity_poly.pdbx_seq_one_letter_code
_entity_poly.pdbx_strand_id
1 'polypeptide(L)'
;SEDQVVEETEEVFRSYAFYRYQQEREERGEEVPMDPEIVEIHQELSSTGSQVGRRLAIIGDDINERYDAEFRDILKSLQPTKDN
;
A
#
# COMPACT_ATOMS: atom_id res chain seq x y z
N SER A 1 9.81 -17.49 12.87
CA SER A 1 11.23 -17.44 12.46
C SER A 1 11.41 -16.33 11.45
N GLU A 2 12.63 -16.05 10.96
CA GLU A 2 12.81 -15.13 9.82
C GLU A 2 12.00 -15.59 8.60
N ASP A 3 12.06 -16.88 8.27
CA ASP A 3 11.29 -17.46 7.14
C ASP A 3 9.79 -17.25 7.28
N GLN A 4 9.25 -17.40 8.49
CA GLN A 4 7.83 -17.17 8.75
C GLN A 4 7.44 -15.70 8.55
N VAL A 5 8.32 -14.76 8.91
CA VAL A 5 8.05 -13.33 8.68
C VAL A 5 8.02 -13.03 7.18
N VAL A 6 8.88 -13.68 6.38
CA VAL A 6 8.86 -13.56 4.91
C VAL A 6 7.52 -14.04 4.35
N GLU A 7 7.03 -15.20 4.81
CA GLU A 7 5.74 -15.75 4.39
C GLU A 7 4.56 -14.83 4.76
N GLU A 8 4.56 -14.27 5.97
CA GLU A 8 3.49 -13.39 6.45
C GLU A 8 3.53 -11.99 5.81
N THR A 9 4.69 -11.55 5.32
CA THR A 9 4.88 -10.19 4.78
C THR A 9 4.02 -9.93 3.55
N GLU A 10 3.83 -10.93 2.69
CA GLU A 10 3.02 -10.76 1.48
C GLU A 10 1.57 -10.39 1.82
N GLU A 11 0.98 -11.08 2.80
CA GLU A 11 -0.38 -10.80 3.25
C GLU A 11 -0.50 -9.41 3.87
N VAL A 12 0.46 -9.06 4.75
CA VAL A 12 0.52 -7.73 5.38
C VAL A 12 0.61 -6.63 4.33
N PHE A 13 1.46 -6.80 3.33
CA PHE A 13 1.68 -5.82 2.27
C PHE A 13 0.44 -5.64 1.39
N ARG A 14 -0.19 -6.74 0.96
CA ARG A 14 -1.43 -6.71 0.16
C ARG A 14 -2.53 -5.94 0.91
N SER A 15 -2.72 -6.24 2.19
CA SER A 15 -3.70 -5.52 3.02
C SER A 15 -3.35 -4.05 3.21
N TYR A 16 -2.09 -3.73 3.46
CA TYR A 16 -1.60 -2.35 3.56
C TYR A 16 -1.91 -1.55 2.29
N ALA A 17 -1.52 -2.08 1.12
CA ALA A 17 -1.72 -1.42 -0.17
C ALA A 17 -3.22 -1.17 -0.44
N PHE A 18 -4.08 -2.16 -0.16
CA PHE A 18 -5.52 -2.02 -0.33
C PHE A 18 -6.11 -0.89 0.53
N TYR A 19 -5.83 -0.88 1.83
CA TYR A 19 -6.41 0.12 2.73
C TYR A 19 -5.84 1.52 2.46
N ARG A 20 -4.57 1.63 2.10
CA ARG A 20 -3.94 2.90 1.75
C ARG A 20 -4.54 3.49 0.47
N TYR A 21 -4.70 2.68 -0.56
CA TYR A 21 -5.38 3.06 -1.80
C TYR A 21 -6.83 3.48 -1.55
N GLN A 22 -7.58 2.71 -0.76
CA GLN A 22 -8.98 3.04 -0.47
C GLN A 22 -9.09 4.41 0.22
N GLN A 23 -8.23 4.68 1.21
CA GLN A 23 -8.26 5.95 1.92
C GLN A 23 -7.82 7.12 1.04
N GLU A 24 -6.80 6.96 0.18
CA GLU A 24 -6.43 7.99 -0.80
C GLU A 24 -7.58 8.31 -1.76
N ARG A 25 -8.34 7.28 -2.20
CA ARG A 25 -9.54 7.45 -3.03
C ARG A 25 -10.65 8.17 -2.28
N GLU A 26 -10.82 7.92 -0.98
CA GLU A 26 -11.78 8.63 -0.13
C GLU A 26 -11.39 10.11 0.06
N GLU A 27 -10.10 10.42 0.19
CA GLU A 27 -9.58 11.78 0.42
C GLU A 27 -9.52 12.63 -0.86
N ARG A 28 -9.08 12.03 -1.98
CA ARG A 28 -8.73 12.74 -3.21
C ARG A 28 -9.59 12.35 -4.41
N GLY A 29 -10.48 11.37 -4.26
CA GLY A 29 -11.48 11.01 -5.26
C GLY A 29 -10.87 10.61 -6.61
N GLU A 30 -11.32 11.28 -7.66
CA GLU A 30 -10.94 10.99 -9.05
C GLU A 30 -9.47 11.31 -9.38
N GLU A 31 -8.74 12.02 -8.51
CA GLU A 31 -7.31 12.27 -8.70
C GLU A 31 -6.46 11.00 -8.54
N VAL A 32 -6.97 10.01 -7.81
CA VAL A 32 -6.30 8.73 -7.61
C VAL A 32 -6.79 7.78 -8.70
N PRO A 33 -5.92 7.37 -9.63
CA PRO A 33 -6.32 6.50 -10.73
C PRO A 33 -6.81 5.15 -10.21
N MET A 34 -7.73 4.53 -10.95
CA MET A 34 -8.16 3.17 -10.63
C MET A 34 -7.01 2.20 -10.83
N ASP A 35 -6.67 1.46 -9.78
CA ASP A 35 -5.71 0.35 -9.82
C ASP A 35 -6.47 -0.99 -9.75
N PRO A 36 -6.62 -1.71 -10.88
CA PRO A 36 -7.31 -2.99 -10.90
C PRO A 36 -6.64 -4.06 -10.02
N GLU A 37 -5.30 -4.06 -9.94
CA GLU A 37 -4.55 -5.06 -9.16
C GLU A 37 -4.86 -4.90 -7.67
N ILE A 38 -4.95 -3.66 -7.19
CA ILE A 38 -5.29 -3.38 -5.78
C ILE A 38 -6.77 -3.69 -5.49
N VAL A 39 -7.68 -3.37 -6.41
CA VAL A 39 -9.12 -3.61 -6.22
C VAL A 39 -9.43 -5.11 -6.09
N GLU A 40 -8.67 -5.97 -6.77
CA GLU A 40 -8.84 -7.42 -6.70
C GLU A 40 -8.40 -8.04 -5.34
N ILE A 41 -7.60 -7.34 -4.53
CA ILE A 41 -7.08 -7.82 -3.23
C ILE A 41 -8.17 -8.07 -2.18
N HIS A 42 -9.37 -7.50 -2.35
CA HIS A 42 -10.47 -7.48 -1.36
C HIS A 42 -10.87 -8.85 -0.76
N GLN A 43 -10.53 -9.97 -1.39
CA GLN A 43 -11.14 -11.28 -1.09
C GLN A 43 -10.62 -11.99 0.18
N GLU A 44 -9.55 -11.53 0.86
CA GLU A 44 -8.91 -12.31 1.96
C GLU A 44 -8.49 -11.50 3.20
N LEU A 45 -9.23 -10.46 3.61
CA LEU A 45 -8.72 -9.48 4.61
C LEU A 45 -9.09 -9.72 6.09
N SER A 46 -9.45 -10.94 6.53
CA SER A 46 -9.88 -11.20 7.92
C SER A 46 -8.80 -11.77 8.86
N SER A 47 -7.61 -12.06 8.35
CA SER A 47 -6.50 -12.66 9.11
C SER A 47 -5.79 -11.66 10.04
N THR A 48 -4.87 -12.16 10.86
CA THR A 48 -3.98 -11.32 11.66
C THR A 48 -3.06 -10.47 10.79
N GLY A 49 -2.48 -11.01 9.71
CA GLY A 49 -1.64 -10.27 8.78
C GLY A 49 -2.40 -9.11 8.13
N SER A 50 -3.67 -9.35 7.76
CA SER A 50 -4.54 -8.30 7.23
C SER A 50 -4.86 -7.20 8.24
N GLN A 51 -5.09 -7.55 9.51
CA GLN A 51 -5.30 -6.54 10.55
C GLN A 51 -4.04 -5.70 10.80
N VAL A 52 -2.87 -6.30 10.69
CA VAL A 52 -1.58 -5.60 10.77
C VAL A 52 -1.42 -4.64 9.59
N GLY A 53 -1.63 -5.11 8.35
CA GLY A 53 -1.54 -4.28 7.14
C GLY A 53 -2.49 -3.08 7.20
N ARG A 54 -3.75 -3.31 7.59
CA ARG A 54 -4.72 -2.23 7.81
C ARG A 54 -4.24 -1.20 8.84
N ARG A 55 -3.72 -1.65 9.99
CA ARG A 55 -3.20 -0.73 11.02
C ARG A 55 -2.03 0.08 10.50
N LEU A 56 -1.12 -0.55 9.75
CA LEU A 56 0.01 0.14 9.12
C LEU A 56 -0.46 1.21 8.14
N ALA A 57 -1.52 0.97 7.36
CA ALA A 57 -2.09 1.96 6.45
C ALA A 57 -2.64 3.18 7.21
N ILE A 58 -3.34 2.94 8.32
CA ILE A 58 -3.93 4.01 9.14
C ILE A 58 -2.87 4.86 9.84
N ILE A 59 -1.85 4.24 10.45
CA ILE A 59 -0.81 4.99 11.18
C ILE A 59 0.26 5.57 10.25
N GLY A 60 0.36 5.02 9.04
CA GLY A 60 1.39 5.38 8.08
C GLY A 60 1.22 6.77 7.50
N ASP A 61 0.02 7.34 7.52
CA ASP A 61 -0.31 8.56 6.77
C ASP A 61 0.47 9.80 7.17
N ASP A 62 0.57 10.08 8.48
CA ASP A 62 1.34 11.24 8.97
C ASP A 62 2.81 11.15 8.58
N ILE A 63 3.35 9.92 8.54
CA ILE A 63 4.73 9.67 8.12
C ILE A 63 4.82 9.80 6.59
N ASN A 64 3.87 9.21 5.87
CA ASN A 64 3.86 9.18 4.42
C ASN A 64 3.74 10.60 3.84
N GLU A 65 2.88 11.45 4.41
CA GLU A 65 2.71 12.85 3.98
C GLU A 65 4.04 13.63 4.06
N ARG A 66 4.86 13.36 5.08
CA ARG A 66 6.16 14.02 5.23
C ARG A 66 7.14 13.66 4.12
N TYR A 67 7.08 12.44 3.59
CA TYR A 67 8.02 11.92 2.59
C TYR A 67 7.45 11.87 1.18
N ASP A 68 6.16 12.14 1.01
CA ASP A 68 5.46 11.99 -0.27
C ASP A 68 6.09 12.84 -1.39
N ALA A 69 6.53 14.07 -1.09
CA ALA A 69 7.24 14.90 -2.07
C ALA A 69 8.56 14.26 -2.53
N GLU A 70 9.37 13.72 -1.60
CA GLU A 70 10.61 13.03 -1.93
C GLU A 70 10.35 11.75 -2.73
N PHE A 71 9.37 10.93 -2.33
CA PHE A 71 9.02 9.71 -3.07
C PHE A 71 8.55 10.04 -4.50
N ARG A 72 7.73 11.08 -4.68
CA ARG A 72 7.30 11.51 -6.01
C ARG A 72 8.47 11.97 -6.87
N ASP A 73 9.44 12.67 -6.31
CA ASP A 73 10.62 13.11 -7.06
C ASP A 73 11.56 11.94 -7.39
N ILE A 74 11.73 10.98 -6.48
CA ILE A 74 12.46 9.73 -6.73
C ILE A 74 11.80 8.97 -7.88
N LEU A 75 10.49 8.73 -7.84
CA LEU A 75 9.76 8.01 -8.88
C LEU A 75 9.85 8.70 -10.25
N LYS A 76 9.73 10.03 -10.29
CA LYS A 76 9.91 10.81 -11.53
C LYS A 76 11.33 10.69 -12.09
N SER A 77 12.33 10.64 -11.23
CA SER A 77 13.74 10.50 -11.63
C SER A 77 14.06 9.09 -12.13
N LEU A 78 13.49 8.07 -11.48
CA LEU A 78 13.73 6.66 -11.78
C LEU A 78 13.03 6.24 -13.08
N GLN A 79 11.85 6.80 -13.37
CA GLN A 79 10.98 6.38 -14.50
C GLN A 79 10.82 4.86 -14.55
N PRO A 80 10.27 4.24 -13.48
CA PRO A 80 10.17 2.80 -13.38
C PRO A 80 9.28 2.23 -14.48
N THR A 81 9.69 1.07 -14.97
CA THR A 81 8.96 0.22 -15.89
C THR A 81 8.83 -1.16 -15.25
N LYS A 82 8.20 -2.12 -15.90
CA LYS A 82 8.11 -3.48 -15.36
C LYS A 82 9.48 -4.15 -15.18
N ASP A 83 10.49 -3.69 -15.91
CA ASP A 83 11.82 -4.31 -15.96
C ASP A 83 12.87 -3.60 -15.08
N ASN A 84 12.56 -2.45 -14.48
CA ASN A 84 13.52 -1.64 -13.70
C ASN A 84 12.93 -0.96 -12.47
#